data_AF-A0A928U0M9-F1
#
_entry.id   AF-A0A928U0M9-F1
#
_cell.length_a   1.000
_cell.length_b   1.000
_cell.length_c   1.000
_cell.angle_alpha   90.00
_cell.angle_beta   90.00
_cell.angle_gamma   90.00
#
_symmetry.space_group_name_H-M   'P 1'
#
loop_
_entity.id
_entity.type
_entity.pdbx_description
1 polymer ?
#
loop_
_entity_poly.entity_id
_entity_poly.type
_entity_poly.pdbx_seq_one_letter_code
_entity_poly.pdbx_strand_id
1 'polypeptide(L)'
;MNNQTIKETVQLWLEYVKARQALLTEGIVRSFKSPEADFAEQLIASIFKGVLPSNKSNPAYDVIAGDKRIQVKSVAKTFDNKNGYIIKEKDRNNNPEIGATHYAFVFFNELIPTGIFLVPESFVREFHKTQIKRSDLEKSDCKVAVDLSVFNM
;
A
#
# COMPACT_ATOMS: atom_id res chain seq x y z
N MET A 1 -0.19 11.01 36.22
CA MET A 1 0.85 11.06 35.18
C MET A 1 1.82 12.15 35.59
N ASN A 2 3.12 11.86 35.75
CA ASN A 2 4.07 12.90 36.19
C ASN A 2 4.44 13.82 35.01
N ASN A 3 4.97 15.02 35.30
CA ASN A 3 5.32 16.01 34.27
C ASN A 3 6.37 15.48 33.26
N GLN A 4 7.19 14.53 33.68
CA GLN A 4 8.21 13.91 32.83
C GLN A 4 7.56 13.02 31.74
N THR A 5 6.60 12.17 32.12
CA THR A 5 5.84 11.32 31.18
C THR A 5 5.08 12.17 30.15
N ILE A 6 4.48 13.29 30.58
CA ILE A 6 3.79 14.22 29.66
C ILE A 6 4.79 14.80 28.64
N LYS A 7 5.95 15.27 29.11
CA LYS A 7 6.99 15.82 28.24
C LYS A 7 7.50 14.79 27.22
N GLU A 8 7.76 13.56 27.66
CA GLU A 8 8.20 12.46 26.79
C GLU A 8 7.14 12.13 25.73
N THR A 9 5.87 12.07 26.13
CA THR A 9 4.76 11.77 25.21
C THR A 9 4.62 12.85 24.14
N VAL A 10 4.68 14.12 24.53
CA VAL A 10 4.61 15.26 23.59
C VAL A 10 5.84 15.27 22.67
N GLN A 11 7.02 14.96 23.19
CA GLN A 11 8.25 14.91 22.39
C GLN A 11 8.16 13.85 21.28
N LEU A 12 7.74 12.62 21.61
CA LEU A 12 7.53 11.55 20.63
C LEU A 12 6.48 11.93 19.57
N TRP A 13 5.40 12.61 19.99
CA TRP A 13 4.40 13.10 19.05
C TRP A 13 4.96 14.16 18.08
N LEU A 14 5.79 15.08 18.58
CA LEU A 14 6.44 16.09 17.74
C LEU A 14 7.42 15.47 16.75
N GLU A 15 8.16 14.44 17.14
CA GLU A 15 9.04 13.67 16.25
C GLU A 15 8.24 12.98 15.14
N TYR A 16 7.12 12.35 15.49
CA TYR A 16 6.20 11.78 14.52
C TYR A 16 5.67 12.84 13.53
N VAL A 17 5.26 14.02 14.01
CA VAL A 17 4.80 15.11 13.13
C VAL A 17 5.91 15.58 12.18
N LYS A 18 7.14 15.76 12.67
CA LYS A 18 8.29 16.14 11.85
C LYS A 18 8.58 15.12 10.76
N ALA A 19 8.58 13.83 11.11
CA ALA A 19 8.79 12.76 10.13
C ALA A 19 7.74 12.80 9.01
N ARG A 20 6.46 13.01 9.35
CA ARG A 20 5.39 13.12 8.36
C ARG A 20 5.50 14.35 7.47
N GLN A 21 5.93 15.48 8.04
CA GLN A 21 6.17 16.69 7.27
C GLN A 21 7.31 16.48 6.27
N ALA A 22 8.41 15.83 6.68
CA ALA A 22 9.51 15.48 5.77
C ALA A 22 9.03 14.61 4.61
N LEU A 23 8.25 13.54 4.88
CA LEU A 23 7.68 12.69 3.83
C LEU A 23 6.77 13.46 2.86
N LEU A 24 6.01 14.44 3.36
CA LEU A 24 5.14 15.29 2.53
C LEU A 24 5.98 16.22 1.64
N THR A 25 7.02 16.83 2.19
CA THR A 25 7.94 17.72 1.45
C THR A 25 8.65 16.98 0.31
N GLU A 26 9.05 15.72 0.54
CA GLU A 26 9.65 14.86 -0.49
C GLU A 26 8.62 14.29 -1.48
N GLY A 27 7.33 14.57 -1.30
CA GLY A 27 6.25 14.05 -2.16
C GLY A 27 5.98 12.55 -2.00
N ILE A 28 6.60 11.91 -1.00
CA ILE A 28 6.42 10.48 -0.68
C ILE A 28 5.01 10.22 -0.15
N VAL A 29 4.48 11.15 0.63
CA VAL A 29 3.06 11.15 1.00
C VAL A 29 2.36 12.36 0.40
N ARG A 30 1.07 12.22 0.07
CA ARG A 30 0.27 13.32 -0.52
C ARG A 30 -0.71 13.91 0.48
N SER A 31 -1.00 13.18 1.56
CA SER A 31 -1.94 13.58 2.59
C SER A 31 -1.50 13.09 3.97
N PHE A 32 -2.11 13.68 5.00
CA PHE A 32 -1.98 13.17 6.37
C PHE A 32 -3.07 12.13 6.74
N LYS A 33 -3.81 11.59 5.77
CA LYS A 33 -4.90 10.66 6.08
C LYS A 33 -4.42 9.21 6.19
N SER A 34 -3.57 8.77 5.27
CA SER A 34 -3.07 7.40 5.22
C SER A 34 -1.66 7.35 4.63
N PRO A 35 -0.62 7.75 5.41
CA PRO A 35 0.78 7.77 4.96
C PRO A 35 1.26 6.47 4.33
N GLU A 36 0.86 5.32 4.89
CA GLU A 36 1.27 4.01 4.43
C GLU A 36 0.68 3.70 3.05
N ALA A 37 -0.54 4.16 2.78
CA ALA A 37 -1.17 4.01 1.48
C ALA A 37 -0.50 4.92 0.44
N ASP A 38 -0.28 6.20 0.77
CA ASP A 38 0.41 7.12 -0.14
C ASP A 38 1.86 6.65 -0.42
N PHE A 39 2.58 6.19 0.61
CA PHE A 39 3.91 5.60 0.47
C PHE A 39 3.88 4.35 -0.42
N ALA A 40 2.92 3.45 -0.21
CA ALA A 40 2.75 2.27 -1.05
C ALA A 40 2.54 2.66 -2.52
N GLU A 41 1.70 3.65 -2.81
CA GLU A 41 1.49 4.14 -4.17
C GLU A 41 2.78 4.68 -4.80
N GLN A 42 3.54 5.53 -4.08
CA GLN A 42 4.81 6.06 -4.57
C GLN A 42 5.87 4.98 -4.79
N LEU A 43 5.92 3.99 -3.89
CA LEU A 43 6.82 2.85 -4.01
C LEU A 43 6.51 2.04 -5.27
N ILE A 44 5.22 1.75 -5.53
CA ILE A 44 4.79 1.08 -6.76
C ILE A 44 5.13 1.92 -7.99
N ALA A 45 4.84 3.23 -7.99
CA ALA A 45 5.21 4.11 -9.09
C ALA A 45 6.72 4.06 -9.37
N SER A 46 7.55 4.08 -8.33
CA SER A 46 9.01 4.02 -8.47
C SER A 46 9.50 2.68 -9.05
N ILE A 47 9.00 1.56 -8.52
CA ILE A 47 9.39 0.21 -8.98
C ILE A 47 9.02 -0.02 -10.44
N PHE A 48 7.82 0.39 -10.84
CA PHE A 48 7.30 0.15 -12.18
C PHE A 48 7.57 1.30 -13.16
N LYS A 49 8.36 2.31 -12.75
CA LYS A 49 8.61 3.55 -13.52
C LYS A 49 7.32 4.22 -14.00
N GLY A 50 6.31 4.17 -13.15
CA GLY A 50 4.98 4.73 -13.38
C GLY A 50 4.83 6.15 -12.84
N VAL A 51 3.61 6.67 -12.99
CA VAL A 51 3.19 7.97 -12.48
C VAL A 51 1.89 7.84 -11.71
N LEU A 52 1.69 8.69 -10.70
CA LEU A 52 0.41 8.81 -10.02
C LEU A 52 -0.57 9.62 -10.88
N PRO A 53 -1.87 9.26 -10.92
CA PRO A 53 -2.89 10.05 -11.58
C PRO A 53 -2.93 11.49 -11.06
N SER A 54 -3.15 12.44 -11.97
CA SER A 54 -3.30 13.86 -11.63
C SER A 54 -4.59 14.14 -10.84
N ASN A 55 -5.64 13.34 -11.07
CA ASN A 55 -6.88 13.43 -10.32
C ASN A 55 -6.73 12.79 -8.93
N LYS A 56 -6.76 13.64 -7.90
CA LYS A 56 -6.68 13.22 -6.49
C LYS A 56 -8.01 12.67 -5.94
N SER A 57 -9.13 12.98 -6.60
CA SER A 57 -10.47 12.61 -6.14
C SER A 57 -10.93 11.33 -6.83
N ASN A 58 -10.88 10.22 -6.09
CA ASN A 58 -11.41 8.90 -6.47
C ASN A 58 -10.95 8.40 -7.85
N PRO A 59 -9.63 8.32 -8.12
CA PRO A 59 -9.19 7.67 -9.34
C PRO A 59 -9.56 6.17 -9.29
N ALA A 60 -9.79 5.58 -10.47
CA ALA A 60 -10.15 4.15 -10.59
C ALA A 60 -8.95 3.20 -10.44
N TYR A 61 -7.75 3.76 -10.33
CA TYR A 61 -6.45 3.12 -10.14
C TYR A 61 -5.50 4.16 -9.54
N ASP A 62 -4.42 3.72 -8.92
CA ASP A 62 -3.53 4.61 -8.16
C ASP A 62 -2.20 4.89 -8.87
N VAL A 63 -1.80 4.04 -9.83
CA VAL A 63 -0.55 4.17 -10.60
C VAL A 63 -0.78 3.81 -12.07
N ILE A 64 -0.17 4.57 -12.98
CA ILE A 64 -0.09 4.26 -14.41
C ILE A 64 1.37 3.90 -14.75
N ALA A 65 1.61 2.70 -15.26
CA ALA A 65 2.94 2.24 -15.64
C ALA A 65 2.87 1.49 -16.99
N GLY A 66 3.22 2.18 -18.07
CA GLY A 66 3.07 1.64 -19.43
C GLY A 66 1.61 1.33 -19.76
N ASP A 67 1.32 0.08 -20.09
CA ASP A 67 -0.03 -0.43 -20.36
C ASP A 67 -0.84 -0.77 -19.09
N LYS A 68 -0.23 -0.64 -17.91
CA LYS A 68 -0.85 -1.05 -16.64
C LYS A 68 -1.45 0.13 -15.92
N ARG A 69 -2.75 0.01 -15.64
CA ARG A 69 -3.45 0.76 -14.60
C ARG A 69 -3.48 -0.08 -13.35
N ILE A 70 -2.75 0.33 -12.31
CA ILE A 70 -2.51 -0.46 -11.11
C ILE A 70 -3.27 0.17 -9.94
N GLN A 71 -4.15 -0.63 -9.31
CA GLN A 71 -4.73 -0.28 -8.01
C GLN A 71 -3.83 -0.81 -6.90
N VAL A 72 -3.40 0.05 -5.99
CA VAL A 72 -2.51 -0.29 -4.88
C VAL A 72 -3.32 -0.56 -3.62
N LYS A 73 -3.04 -1.69 -2.97
CA LYS A 73 -3.65 -2.12 -1.72
C LYS A 73 -2.56 -2.28 -0.66
N SER A 74 -2.45 -1.31 0.23
CA SER A 74 -1.57 -1.38 1.40
C SER A 74 -2.19 -2.25 2.49
N VAL A 75 -1.47 -3.30 2.91
CA VAL A 75 -1.84 -4.19 4.02
C VAL A 75 -0.88 -3.95 5.17
N ALA A 76 -1.13 -2.86 5.90
CA ALA A 76 -0.45 -2.53 7.15
C ALA A 76 -1.31 -2.99 8.32
N LYS A 77 -0.87 -4.07 8.98
CA LYS A 77 -1.56 -4.70 10.11
C LYS A 77 -0.54 -4.94 11.23
N THR A 78 -1.03 -4.98 12.46
CA THR A 78 -0.23 -5.39 13.62
C THR A 78 0.19 -6.86 13.48
N PHE A 79 1.30 -7.24 14.10
CA PHE A 79 1.89 -8.58 13.98
C PHE A 79 0.92 -9.72 14.29
N ASP A 80 0.02 -9.52 15.24
CA ASP A 80 -1.00 -10.49 15.68
C ASP A 80 -2.22 -10.58 14.74
N ASN A 81 -2.36 -9.62 13.81
CA ASN A 81 -3.53 -9.52 12.96
C ASN A 81 -3.35 -10.36 11.68
N LYS A 82 -3.93 -11.57 11.72
CA LYS A 82 -3.88 -12.57 10.63
C LYS A 82 -4.76 -12.22 9.42
N ASN A 83 -5.43 -11.06 9.40
CA ASN A 83 -6.31 -10.69 8.30
C ASN A 83 -5.50 -10.22 7.10
N GLY A 84 -5.95 -10.61 5.92
CA GLY A 84 -5.39 -10.14 4.66
C GLY A 84 -6.04 -8.84 4.20
N TYR A 85 -5.86 -8.52 2.92
CA TYR A 85 -6.69 -7.52 2.28
C TYR A 85 -8.12 -8.04 2.16
N ILE A 86 -9.10 -7.32 2.73
CA ILE A 86 -10.52 -7.63 2.56
C ILE A 86 -10.96 -7.12 1.18
N ILE A 87 -11.37 -8.05 0.31
CA ILE A 87 -11.89 -7.70 -1.02
C ILE A 87 -13.23 -7.01 -0.85
N LYS A 88 -13.35 -5.80 -1.41
CA LYS A 88 -14.61 -5.04 -1.42
C LYS A 88 -15.41 -5.37 -2.68
N GLU A 89 -16.72 -5.13 -2.64
CA GLU A 89 -17.60 -5.32 -3.80
C GLU A 89 -17.09 -4.57 -5.05
N LYS A 90 -16.62 -3.32 -4.88
CA LYS A 90 -16.02 -2.53 -5.95
C LYS A 90 -14.77 -3.16 -6.58
N ASP A 91 -14.02 -3.97 -5.83
CA ASP A 91 -12.83 -4.63 -6.36
C ASP A 91 -13.24 -5.80 -7.27
N ARG A 92 -14.35 -6.50 -6.95
CA ARG A 92 -14.91 -7.57 -7.80
C ARG A 92 -15.61 -7.05 -9.04
N ASN A 93 -16.22 -5.88 -8.95
CA ASN A 93 -16.97 -5.25 -10.03
C ASN A 93 -16.13 -4.22 -10.81
N ASN A 94 -14.80 -4.26 -10.68
CA ASN A 94 -13.94 -3.36 -11.44
C ASN A 94 -14.02 -3.69 -12.95
N ASN A 95 -14.33 -2.69 -13.78
CA ASN A 95 -14.24 -2.83 -15.23
C ASN A 95 -12.81 -2.51 -15.69
N PRO A 96 -12.02 -3.48 -16.19
CA PRO A 96 -10.63 -3.26 -16.57
C PRO A 96 -10.45 -2.35 -17.81
N GLU A 97 -11.51 -2.05 -18.58
CA GLU A 97 -11.45 -1.11 -19.71
C GLU A 97 -11.30 0.34 -19.26
N ILE A 98 -11.88 0.69 -18.11
CA ILE A 98 -11.88 2.06 -17.57
C ILE A 98 -11.17 2.16 -16.20
N GLY A 99 -11.07 1.05 -15.48
CA GLY A 99 -10.51 0.95 -14.14
C GLY A 99 -9.14 0.28 -14.10
N ALA A 100 -8.87 -0.42 -12.99
CA ALA A 100 -7.62 -1.11 -12.79
C ALA A 100 -7.50 -2.34 -13.70
N THR A 101 -6.34 -2.49 -14.34
CA THR A 101 -5.95 -3.71 -15.06
C THR A 101 -5.20 -4.70 -14.15
N HIS A 102 -4.59 -4.17 -13.09
CA HIS A 102 -3.75 -4.91 -12.16
C HIS A 102 -3.98 -4.41 -10.73
N TYR A 103 -3.71 -5.27 -9.76
CA TYR A 103 -3.68 -4.93 -8.34
C TYR A 103 -2.28 -5.18 -7.79
N ALA A 104 -1.73 -4.18 -7.10
CA ALA A 104 -0.50 -4.32 -6.34
C ALA A 104 -0.82 -4.41 -4.85
N PHE A 105 -0.45 -5.52 -4.20
CA PHE A 105 -0.59 -5.71 -2.76
C PHE A 105 0.74 -5.43 -2.08
N VAL A 106 0.80 -4.41 -1.22
CA VAL A 106 2.00 -4.03 -0.45
C VAL A 106 1.79 -4.43 1.00
N PHE A 107 2.54 -5.44 1.46
CA PHE A 107 2.45 -5.94 2.84
C PHE A 107 3.47 -5.26 3.72
N PHE A 108 3.04 -4.84 4.91
CA PHE A 108 3.90 -4.25 5.92
C PHE A 108 3.98 -5.15 7.16
N ASN A 109 5.15 -5.18 7.79
CA ASN A 109 5.34 -5.68 9.15
C ASN A 109 5.79 -4.49 10.01
N GLU A 110 5.01 -4.12 11.03
CA GLU A 110 5.32 -2.95 11.88
C GLU A 110 5.63 -1.66 11.09
N LEU A 111 4.82 -1.37 10.05
CA LEU A 111 4.98 -0.23 9.12
C LEU A 111 6.20 -0.31 8.18
N ILE A 112 6.97 -1.40 8.22
CA ILE A 112 8.07 -1.67 7.30
C ILE A 112 7.54 -2.52 6.14
N PRO A 113 7.69 -2.11 4.86
CA PRO A 113 7.23 -2.91 3.74
C PRO A 113 8.08 -4.19 3.62
N THR A 114 7.44 -5.35 3.47
CA THR A 114 8.10 -6.68 3.48
C THR A 114 7.82 -7.54 2.26
N GLY A 115 6.96 -7.06 1.36
CA GLY A 115 6.65 -7.78 0.14
C GLY A 115 5.62 -7.04 -0.70
N ILE A 116 5.82 -7.10 -2.01
CA ILE A 116 4.90 -6.56 -2.99
C ILE A 116 4.56 -7.66 -4.00
N PHE A 117 3.28 -7.77 -4.30
CA PHE A 117 2.74 -8.72 -5.26
C PHE A 117 1.91 -7.95 -6.29
N LEU A 118 2.18 -8.19 -7.57
CA LEU A 118 1.38 -7.64 -8.67
C LEU A 118 0.59 -8.78 -9.29
N VAL A 119 -0.73 -8.62 -9.40
CA VAL A 119 -1.62 -9.61 -10.03
C VAL A 119 -2.53 -8.94 -11.05
N PRO A 120 -2.96 -9.65 -12.11
CA PRO A 120 -4.00 -9.14 -13.00
C PRO A 120 -5.31 -8.94 -12.23
N GLU A 121 -6.15 -8.02 -12.68
CA GLU A 121 -7.45 -7.75 -12.06
C GLU A 121 -8.34 -9.01 -11.98
N SER A 122 -8.29 -9.89 -12.99
CA SER A 122 -9.05 -11.14 -13.01
C SER A 122 -8.80 -12.00 -11.77
N PHE A 123 -7.56 -12.01 -11.26
CA PHE A 123 -7.23 -12.72 -10.02
C PHE A 123 -8.10 -12.25 -8.85
N VAL A 124 -8.27 -10.93 -8.68
CA VAL A 124 -9.05 -10.36 -7.57
C VAL A 124 -10.54 -10.63 -7.76
N ARG A 125 -11.05 -10.49 -8.99
CA ARG A 125 -12.44 -10.76 -9.32
C ARG A 125 -12.83 -12.22 -9.06
N GLU A 126 -11.98 -13.15 -9.49
CA GLU A 126 -12.21 -14.59 -9.45
C GLU A 126 -11.77 -15.22 -8.11
N PHE A 127 -11.13 -14.46 -7.23
CA PHE A 127 -10.71 -14.96 -5.92
C PHE A 127 -11.91 -15.40 -5.08
N HIS A 128 -11.97 -16.69 -4.74
CA HIS A 128 -13.15 -17.29 -4.11
C HIS A 128 -13.32 -16.95 -2.61
N LYS A 129 -12.28 -16.41 -1.96
CA LYS A 129 -12.35 -16.01 -0.53
C LYS A 129 -12.71 -14.53 -0.39
N THR A 130 -13.07 -14.13 0.83
CA THR A 130 -13.35 -12.72 1.17
C THR A 130 -12.09 -11.90 1.45
N GLN A 131 -10.97 -12.56 1.70
CA GLN A 131 -9.70 -11.91 2.00
C GLN A 131 -8.54 -12.55 1.26
N ILE A 132 -7.67 -11.74 0.66
CA ILE A 132 -6.41 -12.16 0.06
C ILE A 132 -5.30 -12.02 1.10
N LYS A 133 -4.69 -13.14 1.48
CA LYS A 133 -3.53 -13.15 2.38
C LYS A 133 -2.23 -13.23 1.59
N ARG A 134 -1.12 -12.85 2.23
CA ARG A 134 0.23 -12.99 1.66
C ARG A 134 0.49 -14.42 1.17
N SER A 135 0.15 -15.42 1.97
CA SER A 135 0.34 -16.83 1.62
C SER A 135 -0.55 -17.33 0.47
N ASP A 136 -1.65 -16.64 0.15
CA ASP A 136 -2.43 -16.94 -1.05
C ASP A 136 -1.66 -16.47 -2.30
N LEU A 137 -1.09 -15.27 -2.26
CA LEU A 137 -0.31 -14.68 -3.36
C LEU A 137 1.01 -15.42 -3.60
N GLU A 138 1.70 -15.83 -2.53
CA GLU A 138 2.93 -16.62 -2.62
C GLU A 138 2.72 -18.00 -3.27
N LYS A 139 1.54 -18.60 -3.10
CA LYS A 139 1.19 -19.90 -3.69
C LYS A 139 0.77 -19.83 -5.14
N SER A 140 0.24 -18.70 -5.58
CA SER A 140 -0.27 -18.50 -6.94
C SER A 140 0.83 -18.17 -7.97
N ASP A 141 2.11 -18.40 -7.62
CA ASP A 141 3.30 -18.00 -8.41
C ASP A 141 3.25 -16.55 -8.91
N CYS A 142 2.55 -15.69 -8.15
CA CYS A 142 2.46 -14.26 -8.39
C CYS A 142 3.74 -13.58 -7.88
N LYS A 143 4.90 -14.05 -8.32
CA LYS A 143 6.22 -13.47 -8.03
C LYS A 143 6.56 -12.53 -9.17
N VAL A 144 6.94 -11.26 -9.00
CA VAL A 144 7.70 -10.58 -7.93
C VAL A 144 7.39 -9.08 -8.01
N ALA A 145 7.49 -8.32 -6.92
CA ALA A 145 7.92 -6.92 -7.04
C ALA A 145 8.78 -6.48 -5.84
N VAL A 146 9.99 -7.02 -5.73
CA VAL A 146 11.01 -6.64 -4.72
C VAL A 146 10.75 -7.24 -3.33
N ASP A 147 11.67 -8.10 -2.88
CA ASP A 147 11.81 -8.42 -1.46
C ASP A 147 12.52 -7.23 -0.80
N LEU A 148 11.79 -6.48 0.00
CA LEU A 148 12.28 -5.29 0.67
C LEU A 148 12.96 -5.60 2.00
N SER A 149 12.99 -6.86 2.44
CA SER A 149 13.73 -7.25 3.65
C SER A 149 15.22 -6.94 3.57
N VAL A 150 15.77 -6.80 2.37
CA VAL A 150 17.17 -6.37 2.12
C VAL A 150 17.44 -4.93 2.60
N PHE A 151 16.41 -4.11 2.79
CA PHE A 151 16.52 -2.74 3.29
C PHE A 151 16.31 -2.64 4.81
N ASN A 152 16.05 -3.77 5.49
CA ASN A 152 15.95 -3.84 6.94
C ASN A 152 17.36 -4.04 7.52
N MET A 153 18.14 -2.96 7.59
CA MET A 153 19.40 -2.90 8.34
C MET A 153 19.16 -2.47 9.78
#